data_AF-A0A380FKG4-F1
#
_entry.id   AF-A0A380FKG4-F1
#
_cell.length_a   1.000
_cell.length_b   1.000
_cell.length_c   1.000
_cell.angle_alpha   90.00
_cell.angle_beta   90.00
_cell.angle_gamma   90.00
#
_symmetry.space_group_name_H-M   'P 1'
#
loop_
_entity.id
_entity.type
_entity.pdbx_description
1 polymer ?
#
loop_
_entity_poly.entity_id
_entity_poly.type
_entity_poly.pdbx_seq_one_letter_code
_entity_poly.pdbx_strand_id
1 'polypeptide(L)'
;MSSTLHSRLLERAAKLNDELGGGSITALPIIETQAGDISAYVPTNVISITDGQIFLQSDLFFSGVRPAINAGQSVSRVGGSAQIKAMKKVAGTLRFRFSVIS
;
A
#
# COMPACT_ATOMS: atom_id res chain seq x y z
N MET A 1 -14.50 4.79 -19.37
CA MET A 1 -14.89 6.11 -18.80
C MET A 1 -14.47 6.32 -17.33
N SER A 2 -13.83 5.36 -16.62
CA SER A 2 -13.57 5.47 -15.16
C SER A 2 -12.08 5.59 -14.74
N SER A 3 -11.12 5.32 -15.64
CA SER A 3 -9.69 5.44 -15.31
C SER A 3 -9.25 6.86 -14.92
N THR A 4 -9.87 7.88 -15.51
CA THR A 4 -9.44 9.27 -15.34
C THR A 4 -9.81 9.86 -13.96
N LEU A 5 -10.79 9.30 -13.25
CA LEU A 5 -11.28 9.89 -11.99
C LEU A 5 -10.32 9.64 -10.82
N HIS A 6 -9.95 8.38 -10.60
CA HIS A 6 -9.04 8.01 -9.52
C HIS A 6 -7.63 8.58 -9.74
N SER A 7 -7.14 8.58 -10.98
CA SER A 7 -5.83 9.15 -11.31
C SER A 7 -5.76 10.64 -10.98
N ARG A 8 -6.73 11.45 -11.44
CA ARG A 8 -6.74 12.91 -11.15
C ARG A 8 -6.83 13.22 -9.65
N LEU A 9 -7.46 12.36 -8.87
CA LEU A 9 -7.55 12.53 -7.43
C LEU A 9 -6.23 12.16 -6.74
N LEU A 10 -5.68 10.98 -7.03
CA LEU A 10 -4.53 10.43 -6.33
C LEU A 10 -3.21 11.11 -6.72
N GLU A 11 -3.06 11.54 -7.98
CA GLU A 11 -1.87 12.27 -8.45
C GLU A 11 -1.70 13.65 -7.78
N ARG A 12 -2.74 14.17 -7.12
CA ARG A 12 -2.64 15.41 -6.33
C ARG A 12 -1.99 15.19 -4.97
N ALA A 13 -1.93 13.96 -4.48
CA ALA A 13 -1.27 13.62 -3.23
C ALA A 13 0.22 13.43 -3.48
N ALA A 14 0.99 14.50 -3.31
CA ALA A 14 2.42 14.52 -3.56
C ALA A 14 3.18 15.26 -2.45
N LYS A 15 4.51 15.12 -2.48
CA LYS A 15 5.43 15.97 -1.72
C LYS A 15 5.94 17.08 -2.65
N LEU A 16 5.70 18.33 -2.27
CA LEU A 16 6.17 19.50 -3.00
C LEU A 16 7.68 19.71 -2.81
N ASN A 17 8.29 20.42 -3.76
CA ASN A 17 9.68 20.85 -3.65
C ASN A 17 9.85 21.96 -2.59
N ASP A 18 11.09 22.22 -2.20
CA ASP A 18 11.40 23.21 -1.16
C ASP A 18 11.05 24.64 -1.61
N GLU A 19 11.12 24.92 -2.92
CA GLU A 19 10.72 26.22 -3.51
C GLU A 19 9.22 26.51 -3.35
N LEU A 20 8.39 25.47 -3.30
CA LEU A 20 6.93 25.56 -3.04
C LEU A 20 6.59 25.33 -1.55
N GLY A 21 7.58 25.41 -0.66
CA GLY A 21 7.38 25.32 0.80
C GLY A 21 7.45 23.90 1.37
N GLY A 22 7.80 22.88 0.57
CA GLY A 22 8.10 21.52 1.05
C GLY A 22 6.92 20.74 1.67
N GLY A 23 5.69 21.22 1.49
CA GLY A 23 4.48 20.57 2.03
C GLY A 23 4.21 19.20 1.41
N SER A 24 3.41 18.39 2.08
CA SER A 24 3.01 17.07 1.57
C SER A 24 1.54 16.75 1.83
N ILE A 25 0.96 15.97 0.94
CA ILE A 25 -0.35 15.33 1.12
C ILE A 25 -0.15 13.84 0.92
N THR A 26 -0.57 13.04 1.92
CA THR A 26 -0.53 11.57 1.84
C THR A 26 -1.93 11.04 1.60
N ALA A 27 -2.13 10.30 0.51
CA ALA A 27 -3.39 9.62 0.22
C ALA A 27 -3.37 8.18 0.73
N LEU A 28 -4.47 7.77 1.37
CA LEU A 28 -4.73 6.39 1.79
C LEU A 28 -6.08 5.93 1.21
N PRO A 29 -6.15 5.61 -0.09
CA PRO A 29 -7.39 5.14 -0.70
C PRO A 29 -7.79 3.77 -0.16
N ILE A 30 -9.08 3.59 0.12
CA ILE A 30 -9.66 2.32 0.56
C ILE A 30 -10.51 1.79 -0.58
N ILE A 31 -10.25 0.55 -0.99
CA ILE A 31 -11.01 -0.14 -2.04
C ILE A 31 -11.54 -1.45 -1.45
N GLU A 32 -12.85 -1.64 -1.56
CA GLU A 32 -13.49 -2.91 -1.22
C GLU A 32 -13.34 -3.88 -2.39
N THR A 33 -12.81 -5.07 -2.10
CA THR A 33 -12.74 -6.17 -3.05
C THR A 33 -13.87 -7.15 -2.80
N GLN A 34 -14.48 -7.64 -3.89
CA GLN A 34 -15.52 -8.66 -3.80
C GLN A 34 -14.84 -10.03 -3.74
N ALA A 35 -15.11 -10.80 -2.68
CA ALA A 35 -14.49 -12.11 -2.43
C ALA A 35 -12.95 -12.12 -2.52
N GLY A 36 -12.28 -10.99 -2.22
CA GLY A 36 -10.83 -10.87 -2.31
C GLY A 36 -10.27 -10.75 -3.74
N ASP A 37 -11.12 -10.54 -4.75
CA ASP A 37 -10.68 -10.39 -6.14
C ASP A 37 -9.99 -9.04 -6.37
N ILE A 38 -8.66 -9.09 -6.53
CA ILE A 38 -7.80 -7.94 -6.86
C ILE A 38 -7.68 -7.70 -8.37
N SER A 39 -8.15 -8.63 -9.20
CA SER A 39 -8.08 -8.55 -10.66
C SER A 39 -9.24 -7.78 -11.27
N ALA A 40 -10.27 -7.49 -10.47
CA ALA A 40 -11.38 -6.63 -10.86
C ALA A 40 -10.88 -5.25 -11.35
N TYR A 41 -11.68 -4.61 -12.21
CA TYR A 41 -11.30 -3.38 -12.90
C TYR A 41 -10.94 -2.23 -11.95
N VAL A 42 -11.73 -2.00 -10.90
CA VAL A 42 -11.48 -0.90 -9.95
C VAL A 42 -10.22 -1.14 -9.12
N PRO A 43 -10.03 -2.29 -8.44
CA PRO A 43 -8.80 -2.62 -7.74
C PRO A 43 -7.55 -2.53 -8.63
N THR A 44 -7.59 -3.13 -9.83
CA THR A 44 -6.44 -3.13 -10.75
C THR A 44 -6.01 -1.71 -11.14
N ASN A 45 -6.98 -0.84 -11.41
CA ASN A 45 -6.68 0.56 -11.76
C ASN A 45 -6.13 1.36 -10.58
N VAL A 46 -6.66 1.15 -9.37
CA VAL A 46 -6.15 1.90 -8.21
C VAL A 46 -4.76 1.42 -7.83
N ILE A 47 -4.52 0.10 -7.87
CA ILE A 47 -3.19 -0.50 -7.65
C ILE A 47 -2.16 0.04 -8.65
N SER A 48 -2.54 0.25 -9.92
CA SER A 48 -1.60 0.77 -10.91
C SER A 48 -1.20 2.23 -10.65
N ILE A 49 -2.05 3.02 -9.98
CA ILE A 49 -1.81 4.44 -9.66
C ILE A 49 -1.08 4.61 -8.32
N THR A 50 -1.45 3.86 -7.29
CA THR A 50 -0.90 4.03 -5.93
C THR A 50 0.53 3.51 -5.79
N ASP A 51 1.35 4.12 -4.93
CA ASP A 51 2.74 3.68 -4.64
C ASP A 51 2.86 2.36 -3.85
N GLY A 52 1.76 1.63 -3.66
CA GLY A 52 1.73 0.38 -2.92
C GLY A 52 0.37 0.12 -2.32
N GLN A 53 0.21 -1.06 -1.74
CA GLN A 53 -1.04 -1.49 -1.14
C GLN A 53 -0.81 -2.29 0.14
N ILE A 54 -1.76 -2.17 1.05
CA ILE A 54 -1.93 -3.06 2.20
C ILE A 54 -3.16 -3.91 1.89
N PHE A 55 -2.96 -5.20 1.68
CA PHE A 55 -4.04 -6.13 1.37
C PHE A 55 -4.51 -6.86 2.62
N LEU A 56 -5.81 -6.76 2.91
CA LEU A 56 -6.45 -7.38 4.05
C LEU A 56 -7.22 -8.63 3.59
N GLN A 57 -6.99 -9.78 4.24
CA GLN A 57 -7.68 -11.03 3.91
C GLN A 57 -8.64 -11.46 5.01
N SER A 58 -9.83 -11.90 4.61
CA SER A 58 -10.86 -12.42 5.51
C SER A 58 -10.39 -13.65 6.27
N ASP A 59 -9.66 -14.57 5.62
CA ASP A 59 -9.16 -15.80 6.26
C ASP A 59 -8.17 -15.50 7.40
N LEU A 60 -7.31 -14.49 7.23
CA LEU A 60 -6.40 -14.01 8.28
C LEU A 60 -7.20 -13.37 9.43
N PHE A 61 -8.25 -12.63 9.12
CA PHE A 61 -9.11 -12.01 10.13
C PHE A 61 -9.86 -13.05 10.97
N PHE A 62 -10.40 -14.10 10.33
CA PHE A 62 -11.13 -15.18 11.00
C PHE A 62 -10.23 -16.13 11.78
N SER A 63 -8.96 -16.28 11.38
CA SER A 63 -7.95 -17.03 12.15
C SER A 63 -7.37 -16.27 13.35
N GLY A 64 -7.84 -15.04 13.59
CA GLY A 64 -7.46 -14.23 14.76
C GLY A 64 -6.27 -13.29 14.55
N VAL A 65 -5.69 -13.25 13.35
CA VAL A 65 -4.60 -12.32 13.01
C VAL A 65 -5.17 -10.92 12.80
N ARG A 66 -4.80 -9.97 13.66
CA ARG A 66 -5.22 -8.58 13.58
C ARG A 66 -4.02 -7.63 13.79
N PRO A 67 -3.72 -6.73 12.83
CA PRO A 67 -4.43 -6.50 11.57
C PRO A 67 -4.19 -7.63 10.56
N ALA A 68 -5.23 -8.00 9.80
CA ALA A 68 -5.27 -9.16 8.90
C ALA A 68 -4.51 -8.94 7.58
N ILE A 69 -3.25 -8.47 7.67
CA ILE A 69 -2.43 -8.04 6.53
C ILE A 69 -1.78 -9.26 5.90
N ASN A 70 -2.00 -9.47 4.60
CA ASN A 70 -1.22 -10.42 3.82
C ASN A 70 0.13 -9.80 3.43
N ALA A 71 1.22 -10.24 4.05
CA ALA A 71 2.56 -9.71 3.83
C ALA A 71 3.15 -9.99 2.42
N GLY A 72 2.66 -11.03 1.73
CA GLY A 72 3.10 -11.39 0.39
C GLY A 72 2.46 -10.51 -0.70
N GLN A 73 1.17 -10.20 -0.56
CA GLN A 73 0.41 -9.37 -1.50
C GLN A 73 0.48 -7.86 -1.19
N SER A 74 0.84 -7.51 0.05
CA SER A 74 1.08 -6.12 0.45
C SER A 74 2.48 -5.65 0.05
N VAL A 75 2.57 -4.52 -0.64
CA VAL A 75 3.85 -3.95 -1.09
C VAL A 75 3.89 -2.45 -0.86
N SER A 76 5.09 -1.91 -0.67
CA SER A 76 5.37 -0.48 -0.72
C SER A 76 6.48 -0.26 -1.75
N ARG A 77 6.20 0.52 -2.79
CA ARG A 77 7.16 0.87 -3.86
C ARG A 77 8.17 1.92 -3.40
N VAL A 78 7.77 2.80 -2.48
CA VAL A 78 8.69 3.75 -1.81
C VAL A 78 9.68 3.01 -0.88
N GLY A 79 9.25 1.87 -0.34
CA GLY A 79 10.10 0.91 0.37
C GLY A 79 10.82 1.53 1.57
N GLY A 80 12.12 1.25 1.68
CA GLY A 80 12.93 1.73 2.79
C GLY A 80 13.08 3.24 2.83
N SER A 81 12.94 3.98 1.72
CA SER A 81 13.17 5.43 1.73
C SER A 81 12.22 6.20 2.66
N ALA A 82 11.03 5.65 2.93
CA ALA A 82 10.08 6.19 3.90
C ALA A 82 10.35 5.78 5.37
N GLN A 83 11.33 4.91 5.63
CA GLN A 83 11.63 4.40 6.97
C GLN A 83 12.76 5.16 7.66
N ILE A 84 12.58 5.45 8.95
CA ILE A 84 13.64 5.97 9.81
C ILE A 84 14.81 4.97 9.94
N LYS A 85 16.04 5.47 10.12
CA LYS A 85 17.27 4.65 10.14
C LYS A 85 17.22 3.49 11.14
N ALA A 86 16.60 3.71 12.31
CA ALA A 86 16.42 2.68 13.32
C ALA A 86 15.50 1.55 12.83
N MET A 87 14.36 1.89 12.21
CA MET A 87 13.40 0.92 11.68
C MET A 87 13.99 0.11 10.54
N LYS A 88 14.78 0.71 9.64
CA LYS A 88 15.45 -0.03 8.55
C LYS A 88 16.30 -1.20 9.05
N LYS A 89 17.04 -1.00 10.15
CA LYS A 89 17.93 -2.03 10.70
C LYS A 89 17.16 -3.24 11.24
N VAL A 90 15.96 -3.04 11.76
CA VAL A 90 15.16 -4.09 12.41
C VAL A 90 14.14 -4.71 11.45
N ALA A 91 13.53 -3.90 10.57
CA ALA A 91 12.47 -4.33 9.67
C ALA A 91 12.98 -5.08 8.43
N GLY A 92 14.24 -4.86 8.01
CA GLY A 92 14.81 -5.50 6.83
C GLY A 92 14.84 -7.03 6.92
N THR A 93 15.14 -7.58 8.09
CA THR A 93 15.13 -9.03 8.36
C THR A 93 13.71 -9.59 8.57
N LEU A 94 12.77 -8.75 8.99
CA LEU A 94 11.41 -9.17 9.32
C LEU A 94 10.64 -9.64 8.08
N ARG A 95 10.69 -8.88 6.98
CA ARG A 95 9.98 -9.23 5.73
C ARG A 95 10.50 -10.54 5.13
N PHE A 96 11.81 -10.75 5.15
CA PHE A 96 12.42 -11.99 4.67
C PHE A 96 11.98 -13.19 5.52
N ARG A 97 11.94 -13.04 6.85
CA ARG A 97 11.47 -14.11 7.74
C ARG A 97 10.00 -14.47 7.52
N PHE A 98 9.12 -13.48 7.30
CA PHE A 98 7.71 -13.75 7.02
C PHE A 98 7.48 -14.35 5.62
N SER A 99 8.33 -14.07 4.64
CA SER A 99 8.23 -14.66 3.30
C SER A 99 8.73 -16.10 3.21
N VAL A 100 9.52 -16.57 4.19
CA VAL A 100 10.09 -17.94 4.23
C VAL A 100 9.26 -18.89 5.12
N ILE A 101 8.31 -18.34 5.89
CA ILE A 101 7.45 -19.10 6.83
C ILE A 101 5.99 -19.22 6.31
N SER A 102 5.68 -18.65 5.14
CA SER A 102 4.37 -18.76 4.47
C SER A 102 4.34 -19.87 3.42
#